data_AF-A0A815EKY9-F1
#
_entry.id   AF-A0A815EKY9-F1
#
_cell.length_a   1.000
_cell.length_b   1.000
_cell.length_c   1.000
_cell.angle_alpha   90.00
_cell.angle_beta   90.00
_cell.angle_gamma   90.00
#
_symmetry.space_group_name_H-M   'P 1'
#
loop_
_entity.id
_entity.type
_entity.pdbx_description
1 polymer ?
#
loop_
_entity_poly.entity_id
_entity_poly.type
_entity_poly.pdbx_seq_one_letter_code
_entity_poly.pdbx_strand_id
1 'polypeptide(L)'
;MMIKNSSEKTIHIEMRSSATLDRLWSIRLNIVYSQNIRTRCCLLIHDEWLVVDRNTSRLFHISKDGNVKSSCAYNPPPFCATVFNQNILAISTARGVNLHKL
;
A
#
# COMPACT_ATOMS: atom_id res chain seq x y z
N MET A 1 8.34 -6.44 -5.73
CA MET A 1 7.53 -7.55 -6.27
C MET A 1 6.31 -7.76 -5.40
N MET A 2 5.14 -8.03 -5.99
CA MET A 2 3.92 -8.36 -5.22
C MET A 2 3.47 -9.77 -5.63
N ILE A 3 3.43 -10.68 -4.67
CA ILE A 3 3.06 -12.08 -4.84
C ILE A 3 1.74 -12.29 -4.10
N LYS A 4 0.74 -12.81 -4.79
CA LYS A 4 -0.61 -12.97 -4.23
C LYS A 4 -0.87 -14.44 -3.94
N ASN A 5 -1.32 -14.75 -2.74
CA ASN A 5 -1.73 -16.10 -2.37
C ASN A 5 -3.27 -16.13 -2.19
N SER A 6 -3.96 -16.76 -3.14
CA SER A 6 -5.42 -16.83 -3.13
C SER A 6 -5.98 -17.80 -2.10
N SER A 7 -5.28 -18.88 -1.73
CA SER A 7 -5.76 -19.84 -0.74
C SER A 7 -5.73 -19.25 0.67
N GLU A 8 -4.66 -18.52 0.98
CA GLU A 8 -4.47 -17.90 2.30
C GLU A 8 -5.11 -16.51 2.43
N LYS A 9 -5.62 -15.93 1.33
CA LYS A 9 -6.10 -14.53 1.28
C LYS A 9 -5.04 -13.55 1.80
N THR A 10 -3.80 -13.77 1.41
CA THR A 10 -2.65 -12.96 1.80
C THR A 10 -1.98 -12.38 0.56
N ILE A 11 -1.39 -11.20 0.74
CA ILE A 11 -0.50 -10.60 -0.24
C ILE A 11 0.87 -10.48 0.39
N HIS A 12 1.86 -11.03 -0.30
CA HIS A 12 3.26 -10.87 0.03
C HIS A 12 3.85 -9.75 -0.83
N ILE A 13 4.42 -8.74 -0.18
CA ILE A 13 5.07 -7.61 -0.84
C ILE A 13 6.55 -7.68 -0.50
N GLU A 14 7.38 -7.66 -1.53
CA GLU A 14 8.83 -7.60 -1.41
C GLU A 14 9.33 -6.29 -2.02
N MET A 15 10.17 -5.58 -1.28
CA MET A 15 11.05 -4.57 -1.88
C MET A 15 12.36 -5.24 -2.27
N ARG A 16 12.80 -4.98 -3.50
CA ARG A 16 14.07 -5.47 -4.03
C ARG A 16 14.86 -4.31 -4.62
N SER A 17 16.17 -4.37 -4.47
CA SER A 17 17.09 -3.52 -5.21
C SER A 17 16.90 -3.75 -6.70
N SER A 18 16.74 -2.69 -7.50
CA SER A 18 16.68 -2.84 -8.95
C SER A 18 18.04 -3.19 -9.56
N ALA A 19 19.14 -2.88 -8.87
CA ALA A 19 20.49 -3.13 -9.35
C ALA A 19 20.94 -4.57 -9.11
N THR A 20 20.64 -5.14 -7.93
CA THR A 20 21.11 -6.48 -7.53
C THR A 20 19.99 -7.51 -7.41
N LEU A 21 18.72 -7.09 -7.44
CA LEU A 21 17.54 -7.91 -7.14
C LEU A 21 17.50 -8.49 -5.71
N ASP A 22 18.44 -8.08 -4.86
CA ASP A 22 18.46 -8.42 -3.45
C ASP A 22 17.20 -7.92 -2.77
N ARG A 23 16.64 -8.76 -1.92
CA ARG A 23 15.46 -8.43 -1.13
C ARG A 23 15.86 -7.54 0.04
N LEU A 24 15.45 -6.28 -0.03
CA LEU A 24 15.69 -5.30 1.03
C LEU A 24 14.77 -5.56 2.22
N TRP A 25 13.49 -5.81 1.95
CA TRP A 25 12.54 -6.25 2.96
C TRP A 25 11.36 -6.98 2.33
N SER A 26 10.58 -7.67 3.17
CA SER A 26 9.35 -8.32 2.75
C SER A 26 8.31 -8.31 3.85
N ILE A 27 7.04 -8.20 3.46
CA ILE A 27 5.92 -8.19 4.39
C ILE A 27 4.79 -9.09 3.87
N ARG A 28 4.05 -9.69 4.80
CA ARG A 28 2.80 -10.40 4.49
C ARG A 28 1.64 -9.61 5.08
N LEU A 29 0.68 -9.26 4.23
CA LEU A 29 -0.52 -8.54 4.61
C LEU A 29 -1.74 -9.43 4.40
N ASN A 30 -2.63 -9.45 5.39
CA ASN A 30 -3.92 -10.14 5.31
C ASN A 30 -4.90 -9.29 4.48
N ILE A 31 -4.68 -9.27 3.16
CA ILE A 31 -5.50 -8.57 2.18
C ILE A 31 -6.30 -9.60 1.40
N VAL A 32 -7.62 -9.54 1.52
CA VAL A 32 -8.52 -10.42 0.76
C VAL A 32 -8.29 -10.18 -0.72
N TYR A 33 -7.76 -11.19 -1.41
CA TYR A 33 -7.52 -11.10 -2.84
C TYR A 33 -8.83 -11.18 -3.62
N SER A 34 -9.02 -10.28 -4.57
CA SER A 34 -10.04 -10.35 -5.61
C SER A 34 -9.36 -10.13 -6.96
N GLN A 35 -9.65 -11.00 -7.94
CA GLN A 35 -8.98 -11.03 -9.25
C GLN A 35 -9.06 -9.67 -9.99
N ASN A 36 -10.10 -8.89 -9.72
CA ASN A 36 -10.36 -7.63 -10.42
C ASN A 36 -9.83 -6.38 -9.69
N ILE A 37 -9.21 -6.53 -8.50
CA ILE A 37 -8.81 -5.39 -7.68
C ILE A 37 -7.30 -5.42 -7.40
N ARG A 38 -6.63 -4.35 -7.82
CA ARG A 38 -5.19 -4.16 -7.67
C ARG A 38 -4.91 -3.46 -6.34
N THR A 39 -4.09 -4.09 -5.50
CA THR A 39 -3.39 -3.40 -4.40
C THR A 39 -2.38 -2.43 -5.01
N ARG A 40 -2.34 -1.19 -4.51
CA ARG A 40 -1.40 -0.16 -4.94
C ARG A 40 -0.46 0.18 -3.80
N CYS A 41 0.73 0.67 -4.13
CA CYS A 41 1.66 1.22 -3.15
C CYS A 41 2.15 2.58 -3.61
N CYS A 42 2.46 3.46 -2.67
CA CYS A 42 3.18 4.70 -2.93
C CYS A 42 4.27 4.92 -1.88
N LEU A 43 5.38 5.50 -2.32
CA LEU A 43 6.46 5.96 -1.44
C LEU A 43 5.98 7.20 -0.68
N LEU A 44 6.25 7.23 0.62
CA LEU A 44 6.06 8.36 1.53
C LEU A 44 7.42 9.02 1.84
N ILE A 45 7.40 10.07 2.63
CA ILE A 45 8.62 10.66 3.21
C ILE A 45 9.40 9.63 4.05
N HIS A 46 10.72 9.80 4.14
CA HIS A 46 11.64 8.94 4.92
C HIS A 46 11.68 7.46 4.48
N ASP A 47 11.52 7.20 3.18
CA ASP A 47 11.53 5.85 2.59
C ASP A 47 10.46 4.89 3.12
N GLU A 48 9.41 5.44 3.71
CA GLU A 48 8.25 4.69 4.17
C GLU A 48 7.25 4.46 3.04
N TRP A 49 6.32 3.54 3.21
CA TRP A 49 5.39 3.14 2.15
C TRP A 49 3.96 3.15 2.64
N LEU A 50 3.05 3.52 1.75
CA LEU A 50 1.62 3.31 1.94
C LEU A 50 1.17 2.19 1.02
N VAL A 51 0.50 1.18 1.58
CA VAL A 51 -0.18 0.14 0.80
C VAL A 51 -1.68 0.39 0.85
N VAL A 52 -2.30 0.46 -0.32
CA VAL A 52 -3.72 0.72 -0.53
C VAL A 52 -4.45 -0.59 -0.80
N ASP A 53 -5.30 -1.00 0.14
CA ASP A 53 -6.20 -2.14 -0.02
C ASP A 53 -7.64 -1.66 -0.25
N ARG A 54 -8.01 -1.63 -1.54
CA ARG A 54 -9.38 -1.30 -1.98
C ARG A 54 -10.40 -2.34 -1.52
N ASN A 55 -10.04 -3.62 -1.41
CA ASN A 55 -11.02 -4.69 -1.15
C ASN A 55 -11.59 -4.59 0.25
N THR A 56 -10.71 -4.41 1.23
CA THR A 56 -11.11 -4.28 2.63
C THR A 56 -11.19 -2.83 3.09
N SER A 57 -11.05 -1.88 2.17
CA SER A 57 -11.16 -0.45 2.46
C SER A 57 -10.12 0.01 3.51
N ARG A 58 -8.87 -0.45 3.38
CA ARG A 58 -7.80 -0.19 4.35
C ARG A 58 -6.57 0.44 3.71
N LEU A 59 -5.85 1.21 4.52
CA LEU A 59 -4.51 1.71 4.22
C LEU A 59 -3.54 1.10 5.24
N PHE A 60 -2.36 0.69 4.79
CA PHE A 60 -1.28 0.22 5.66
C PHE A 60 -0.08 1.13 5.50
N HIS A 61 0.40 1.67 6.62
CA HIS A 61 1.66 2.40 6.69
C HIS A 61 2.78 1.44 7.02
N ILE A 62 3.72 1.29 6.10
CA ILE A 62 4.85 0.39 6.17
C ILE A 62 6.12 1.22 6.40
N SER A 63 6.94 0.83 7.37
CA SER A 63 8.24 1.47 7.61
C SER A 63 9.22 1.21 6.46
N LYS A 64 10.33 1.96 6.43
CA LYS A 64 11.46 1.72 5.51
C LYS A 64 12.02 0.30 5.55
N ASP A 65 11.86 -0.39 6.69
CA ASP A 65 12.36 -1.75 6.93
C ASP A 65 11.30 -2.84 6.67
N GLY A 66 10.12 -2.46 6.16
CA GLY A 66 9.07 -3.42 5.79
C GLY A 66 8.16 -3.87 6.93
N ASN A 67 8.07 -3.13 8.04
CA ASN A 67 7.15 -3.44 9.15
C ASN A 67 5.88 -2.59 9.07
N VAL A 68 4.72 -3.14 9.45
CA VAL A 68 3.49 -2.33 9.59
C VAL A 68 3.64 -1.41 10.79
N LYS A 69 3.69 -0.09 10.55
CA LYS A 69 3.65 0.92 11.62
C LYS A 69 2.23 1.13 12.12
N SER A 70 1.29 1.23 11.19
CA SER A 70 -0.13 1.42 11.49
C SER A 70 -0.99 0.98 10.32
N SER A 71 -2.29 0.81 10.58
CA SER A 71 -3.29 0.61 9.55
C SER A 71 -4.57 1.32 9.94
N CYS A 72 -5.31 1.83 8.95
CA CYS A 72 -6.60 2.45 9.19
C CYS A 72 -7.63 2.02 8.14
N ALA A 73 -8.90 2.08 8.52
CA ALA A 73 -10.00 1.99 7.57
C ALA A 73 -10.12 3.32 6.81
N TYR A 74 -10.58 3.26 5.57
CA TYR A 74 -10.72 4.41 4.69
C TYR A 74 -12.00 4.28 3.86
N ASN A 75 -12.94 5.22 4.01
CA ASN A 75 -14.24 5.17 3.35
C ASN A 75 -14.51 6.48 2.60
N PRO A 76 -14.91 6.48 1.32
CA PRO A 76 -15.11 5.32 0.42
C PRO A 76 -13.83 4.54 0.10
N PRO A 77 -13.94 3.27 -0.35
CA PRO A 77 -12.79 2.43 -0.66
C PRO A 77 -11.76 3.14 -1.55
N PRO A 78 -10.47 3.17 -1.14
CA PRO A 78 -9.44 3.88 -1.87
C PRO A 78 -9.04 3.11 -3.13
N PHE A 79 -8.85 3.80 -4.25
CA PHE A 79 -8.43 3.22 -5.52
C PHE A 79 -6.91 3.31 -5.71
N CYS A 80 -6.34 4.49 -5.42
CA CYS A 80 -4.90 4.70 -5.36
C CYS A 80 -4.57 5.82 -4.37
N ALA A 81 -3.30 5.92 -4.01
CA ALA A 81 -2.76 7.04 -3.28
C ALA A 81 -1.44 7.48 -3.93
N THR A 82 -1.14 8.76 -3.84
CA THR A 82 0.17 9.31 -4.22
C THR A 82 0.49 10.49 -3.32
N VAL A 83 1.78 10.70 -3.06
CA VAL A 83 2.24 11.95 -2.46
C VAL A 83 2.12 13.03 -3.53
N PHE A 84 1.54 14.16 -3.15
CA PHE A 84 1.38 15.37 -3.94
C PHE A 84 2.06 16.51 -3.17
N ASN A 85 3.09 17.13 -3.75
CA ASN A 85 3.96 18.08 -3.02
C ASN A 85 4.60 17.45 -1.75
N GLN A 86 5.26 18.23 -0.89
CA GLN A 86 6.07 17.69 0.21
C GLN A 86 5.24 16.96 1.29
N ASN A 87 4.01 17.41 1.59
CA ASN A 87 3.27 16.95 2.78
C ASN A 87 1.77 16.70 2.52
N ILE A 88 1.37 16.44 1.28
CA ILE A 88 -0.04 16.11 0.97
C ILE A 88 -0.11 14.70 0.38
N LEU A 89 -0.96 13.88 0.93
CA LEU A 89 -1.34 12.59 0.39
C LEU A 89 -2.67 12.74 -0.35
N ALA A 90 -2.64 12.53 -1.66
CA ALA A 90 -3.83 12.51 -2.50
C ALA A 90 -4.32 11.06 -2.65
N ILE A 91 -5.55 10.80 -2.23
CA ILE A 91 -6.18 9.48 -2.30
C ILE A 91 -7.38 9.55 -3.23
N SER A 92 -7.35 8.77 -4.30
CA SER A 92 -8.48 8.67 -5.23
C SER A 92 -9.48 7.63 -4.74
N THR A 93 -10.77 7.93 -4.92
CA THR A 93 -11.89 7.09 -4.54
C THR A 93 -13.02 7.21 -5.56
N ALA A 94 -14.09 6.44 -5.38
CA ALA A 94 -15.32 6.59 -6.18
C ALA A 94 -15.97 7.97 -6.06
N ARG A 95 -15.69 8.73 -5.00
CA ARG A 95 -16.27 10.07 -4.76
C ARG A 95 -15.35 11.22 -5.20
N GLY A 96 -14.17 10.92 -5.76
CA GLY A 96 -13.18 11.92 -6.16
C GLY A 96 -11.84 11.75 -5.43
N VAL A 97 -11.08 12.83 -5.33
CA VAL A 97 -9.75 12.86 -4.71
C VAL A 97 -9.82 13.56 -3.35
N ASN A 98 -9.44 12.84 -2.30
CA ASN A 98 -9.33 13.39 -0.95
C ASN A 98 -7.87 13.74 -0.66
N LEU A 99 -7.64 14.92 -0.10
CA LEU A 99 -6.31 15.40 0.27
C LEU A 99 -6.11 15.30 1.79
N HIS A 100 -5.01 14.69 2.21
CA HIS A 100 -4.66 14.51 3.62
C HIS A 100 -3.29 15.12 3.87
N LYS A 101 -3.11 15.79 5.00
CA LYS A 101 -1.78 16.26 5.41
C LYS A 101 -1.00 15.09 6.02
N LEU A 102 0.26 14.91 5.60
CA LEU A 102 1.20 13.94 6.15
C LEU A 102 1.96 14.50 7.36
#